data_AF-A0A1K2D3W1-F1
#
_entry.id   AF-A0A1K2D3W1-F1
#
_cell.length_a   1.000
_cell.length_b   1.000
_cell.length_c   1.000
_cell.angle_alpha   90.00
_cell.angle_beta   90.00
_cell.angle_gamma   90.00
#
_symmetry.space_group_name_H-M   'P 1'
#
loop_
_entity.id
_entity.type
_entity.pdbx_description
1 polymer ?
#
loop_
_entity_poly.entity_id
_entity_poly.type
_entity_poly.pdbx_seq_one_letter_code
_entity_poly.pdbx_strand_id
1 'polypeptide(L)'
;MVNRADAPRYRNTTDRPVHHLTVANSRGEAMGYLWANDEEDAAGWCLRPAGDAASFAEGLEWSAKLNAAKARGLVPTAALAELARGTDPRRVSHVVPGSLSAAPSLAALRELARVVTEADDRRLLAQLDRENADAWRELREALAALTDEDRAVRWSEGGQQPDGTWRMSHPLHSERLQRLVRALPAVGAVTPAYLWQDNPPPAVPADGRLGPADAVRAATAVVRGERFSDGTIAQAARSGLLDAVAESLCAWYEAVADGSQDDP
;
A
#
# COMPACT_ATOMS: atom_id res chain seq x y z
N MET A 1 8.92 -37.87 5.29
CA MET A 1 9.15 -36.46 4.94
C MET A 1 7.87 -35.95 4.27
N VAL A 2 6.98 -35.30 5.01
CA VAL A 2 5.68 -34.84 4.46
C VAL A 2 5.96 -33.61 3.59
N ASN A 3 5.58 -33.69 2.33
CA ASN A 3 5.74 -32.61 1.36
C ASN A 3 4.89 -31.40 1.82
N ARG A 4 5.51 -30.23 2.00
CA ARG A 4 4.88 -29.01 2.54
C ARG A 4 3.73 -28.47 1.64
N ALA A 5 3.55 -29.06 0.47
CA ALA A 5 2.53 -28.73 -0.52
C ALA A 5 1.13 -29.31 -0.22
N ASP A 6 1.00 -30.30 0.68
CA ASP A 6 -0.25 -31.08 0.84
C ASP A 6 -0.91 -30.93 2.23
N ALA A 7 -0.48 -29.94 3.02
CA ALA A 7 -1.11 -29.67 4.31
C ALA A 7 -2.55 -29.17 4.08
N PRO A 8 -3.57 -29.74 4.76
CA PRO A 8 -4.95 -29.39 4.52
C PRO A 8 -5.20 -27.91 4.84
N ARG A 9 -5.84 -27.20 3.91
CA ARG A 9 -6.16 -25.77 4.02
C ARG A 9 -7.65 -25.58 3.81
N TYR A 10 -8.20 -24.55 4.45
CA TYR A 10 -9.53 -24.07 4.12
C TYR A 10 -9.53 -23.50 2.70
N ARG A 11 -10.71 -23.43 2.08
CA ARG A 11 -10.89 -22.65 0.86
C ARG A 11 -10.53 -21.19 1.14
N ASN A 12 -9.82 -20.54 0.21
CA ASN A 12 -9.32 -19.17 0.38
C ASN A 12 -10.22 -18.10 -0.27
N THR A 13 -11.39 -18.49 -0.78
CA THR A 13 -12.38 -17.61 -1.40
C THR A 13 -13.80 -18.06 -1.01
N THR A 14 -14.73 -17.12 -0.97
CA THR A 14 -16.17 -17.38 -0.83
C THR A 14 -16.94 -16.13 -1.22
N ASP A 15 -18.12 -16.31 -1.81
CA ASP A 15 -19.08 -15.23 -2.06
C ASP A 15 -20.18 -15.18 -0.98
N ARG A 16 -20.13 -16.11 -0.02
CA ARG A 16 -21.07 -16.17 1.10
C ARG A 16 -20.67 -15.19 2.22
N PRO A 17 -21.61 -14.85 3.13
CA PRO A 17 -21.28 -14.06 4.30
C PRO A 17 -20.14 -14.67 5.12
N VAL A 18 -19.24 -13.83 5.62
CA VAL A 18 -18.08 -14.26 6.40
C VAL A 18 -18.12 -13.66 7.79
N HIS A 19 -17.76 -14.45 8.80
CA HIS A 19 -17.38 -13.93 10.11
C HIS A 19 -15.94 -13.46 10.05
N HIS A 20 -15.62 -12.37 10.72
CA HIS A 20 -14.25 -11.87 10.77
C HIS A 20 -13.85 -11.34 12.14
N LEU A 21 -12.55 -11.37 12.41
CA LEU A 21 -11.89 -10.80 13.58
C LEU A 21 -10.86 -9.79 13.11
N THR A 22 -10.75 -8.67 13.82
CA THR A 22 -9.68 -7.70 13.56
C THR A 22 -8.40 -8.17 14.23
N VAL A 23 -7.30 -8.17 13.49
CA VAL A 23 -5.95 -8.35 14.03
C VAL A 23 -5.25 -7.00 14.03
N ALA A 24 -4.66 -6.63 15.16
CA ALA A 24 -3.95 -5.37 15.36
C ALA A 24 -2.49 -5.61 15.75
N ASN A 25 -1.66 -4.58 15.54
CA ASN A 25 -0.29 -4.53 16.04
C ASN A 25 -0.26 -4.14 17.52
N SER A 26 0.95 -4.09 18.11
CA SER A 26 1.15 -3.67 19.50
C SER A 26 0.72 -2.23 19.81
N ARG A 27 0.54 -1.37 18.81
CA ARG A 27 0.00 0.00 18.94
C ARG A 27 -1.53 0.05 18.89
N GLY A 28 -2.19 -1.09 18.66
CA GLY A 28 -3.65 -1.18 18.50
C GLY A 28 -4.15 -0.79 17.12
N GLU A 29 -3.26 -0.55 16.15
CA GLU A 29 -3.64 -0.28 14.78
C GLU A 29 -4.00 -1.60 14.10
N ALA A 30 -5.10 -1.63 13.34
CA ALA A 30 -5.44 -2.81 12.57
C ALA A 30 -4.27 -3.21 11.64
N MET A 31 -4.19 -4.48 11.27
CA MET A 31 -3.24 -5.03 10.30
C MET A 31 -3.97 -5.79 9.19
N GLY A 32 -5.15 -6.29 9.51
CA GLY A 32 -6.01 -7.06 8.63
C GLY A 32 -7.04 -7.82 9.42
N TYR A 33 -7.68 -8.78 8.74
CA TYR A 33 -8.80 -9.53 9.28
C TYR A 33 -8.58 -11.02 9.08
N LEU A 34 -8.79 -11.80 10.13
CA LEU A 34 -9.06 -13.22 9.98
C LEU A 34 -10.52 -13.38 9.59
N TRP A 35 -10.84 -14.26 8.65
CA TRP A 35 -12.22 -14.51 8.24
C TRP A 35 -12.53 -15.99 8.10
N ALA A 36 -13.80 -16.34 8.23
CA ALA A 36 -14.31 -17.71 8.16
C ALA A 36 -15.75 -17.77 7.64
N ASN A 37 -16.05 -18.85 6.93
CA ASN A 37 -17.38 -19.27 6.52
C ASN A 37 -17.45 -20.81 6.62
N ASP A 38 -18.36 -21.31 7.46
CA ASP A 38 -18.51 -22.75 7.67
C ASP A 38 -19.22 -23.47 6.52
N GLU A 39 -20.12 -22.79 5.79
CA GLU A 39 -20.90 -23.39 4.69
C GLU A 39 -20.02 -23.91 3.55
N GLU A 40 -18.96 -23.17 3.22
CA GLU A 40 -18.03 -23.50 2.14
C GLU A 40 -16.66 -23.98 2.64
N ASP A 41 -16.53 -24.22 3.96
CA ASP A 41 -15.29 -24.63 4.60
C ASP A 41 -14.12 -23.69 4.22
N ALA A 42 -14.41 -22.39 4.30
CA ALA A 42 -13.56 -21.32 3.81
C ALA A 42 -13.05 -20.44 4.96
N ALA A 43 -11.77 -20.11 4.97
CA ALA A 43 -11.17 -19.20 5.93
C ALA A 43 -9.85 -18.66 5.40
N GLY A 44 -9.44 -17.50 5.91
CA GLY A 44 -8.17 -16.94 5.53
C GLY A 44 -7.79 -15.67 6.25
N TRP A 45 -6.67 -15.12 5.80
CA TRP A 45 -6.20 -13.80 6.13
C TRP A 45 -6.61 -12.81 5.05
N CYS A 46 -7.19 -11.69 5.44
CA CYS A 46 -7.45 -10.54 4.60
C CYS A 46 -6.54 -9.40 5.06
N LEU A 47 -5.45 -9.18 4.34
CA LEU A 47 -4.50 -8.10 4.60
C LEU A 47 -5.18 -6.73 4.50
N ARG A 48 -4.83 -5.78 5.38
CA ARG A 48 -5.17 -4.36 5.22
C ARG A 48 -4.05 -3.65 4.45
N PRO A 49 -4.24 -3.27 3.17
CA PRO A 49 -3.16 -2.70 2.37
C PRO A 49 -2.69 -1.32 2.85
N ALA A 50 -3.58 -0.56 3.51
CA ALA A 50 -3.25 0.72 4.14
C ALA A 50 -2.41 0.57 5.42
N GLY A 51 -2.25 -0.66 5.93
CA GLY A 51 -1.52 -0.95 7.15
C GLY A 51 0.00 -1.01 7.01
N ASP A 52 0.66 -1.42 8.08
CA ASP A 52 2.12 -1.52 8.17
C ASP A 52 2.67 -2.68 7.31
N ALA A 53 3.90 -2.54 6.78
CA ALA A 53 4.60 -3.58 6.01
C ALA A 53 4.77 -4.87 6.82
N ALA A 54 4.91 -4.77 8.15
CA ALA A 54 4.93 -5.92 9.05
C ALA A 54 3.66 -6.81 8.92
N SER A 55 2.53 -6.24 8.47
CA SER A 55 1.25 -6.95 8.28
C SER A 55 1.34 -8.11 7.29
N PHE A 56 2.30 -8.07 6.34
CA PHE A 56 2.49 -9.17 5.40
C PHE A 56 3.13 -10.40 6.07
N ALA A 57 4.23 -10.21 6.79
CA ALA A 57 4.94 -11.29 7.48
C ALA A 57 4.05 -11.91 8.58
N GLU A 58 3.36 -11.08 9.36
CA GLU A 58 2.39 -11.52 10.35
C GLU A 58 1.20 -12.27 9.71
N GLY A 59 0.75 -11.83 8.54
CA GLY A 59 -0.30 -12.53 7.78
C GLY A 59 0.03 -13.97 7.42
N LEU A 60 1.32 -14.29 7.19
CA LEU A 60 1.78 -15.67 6.99
C LEU A 60 1.65 -16.50 8.26
N GLU A 61 1.94 -15.93 9.43
CA GLU A 61 1.76 -16.62 10.72
C GLU A 61 0.29 -16.91 11.00
N TRP A 62 -0.59 -15.94 10.75
CA TRP A 62 -2.04 -16.12 10.91
C TRP A 62 -2.60 -17.18 9.96
N SER A 63 -2.15 -17.19 8.71
CA SER A 63 -2.49 -18.24 7.74
C SER A 63 -1.99 -19.62 8.18
N ALA A 64 -0.79 -19.69 8.76
CA ALA A 64 -0.24 -20.94 9.30
C ALA A 64 -1.07 -21.46 10.49
N LYS A 65 -1.54 -20.57 11.37
CA LYS A 65 -2.43 -20.93 12.49
C LYS A 65 -3.77 -21.48 11.99
N LEU A 66 -4.35 -20.91 10.94
CA LEU A 66 -5.56 -21.45 10.28
C LEU A 66 -5.31 -22.83 9.67
N ASN A 67 -4.18 -23.03 8.98
CA ASN A 67 -3.82 -24.35 8.43
C ASN A 67 -3.66 -25.40 9.55
N ALA A 68 -3.07 -25.02 10.69
CA ALA A 68 -2.96 -25.90 11.86
C ALA A 68 -4.32 -26.23 12.49
N ALA A 69 -5.29 -25.31 12.46
CA ALA A 69 -6.67 -25.58 12.86
C ALA A 69 -7.37 -26.55 11.90
N LYS A 70 -7.21 -26.35 10.58
CA LYS A 70 -7.74 -27.24 9.56
C LYS A 70 -7.18 -28.66 9.67
N ALA A 71 -5.88 -28.78 9.91
CA ALA A 71 -5.22 -30.07 10.12
C ALA A 71 -5.75 -30.84 11.34
N ARG A 72 -6.33 -30.14 12.33
CA ARG A 72 -7.01 -30.74 13.48
C ARG A 72 -8.50 -31.00 13.25
N GLY A 73 -9.01 -30.71 12.06
CA GLY A 73 -10.42 -30.92 11.70
C GLY A 73 -11.38 -29.88 12.26
N LEU A 74 -10.89 -28.70 12.68
CA LEU A 74 -11.77 -27.63 13.14
C LEU A 74 -12.54 -27.03 11.97
N VAL A 75 -13.82 -26.72 12.18
CA VAL A 75 -14.59 -25.87 11.27
C VAL A 75 -14.06 -24.42 11.31
N PRO A 76 -14.17 -23.65 10.21
CA PRO A 76 -13.66 -22.29 10.11
C PRO A 76 -13.96 -21.36 11.29
N THR A 77 -15.21 -21.26 11.74
CA THR A 77 -15.59 -20.36 12.86
C THR A 77 -15.06 -20.84 14.21
N ALA A 78 -14.94 -22.16 14.41
CA ALA A 78 -14.29 -22.72 15.59
C ALA A 78 -12.79 -22.39 15.62
N ALA A 79 -12.13 -22.36 14.46
CA ALA A 79 -10.76 -21.88 14.35
C ALA A 79 -10.65 -20.40 14.76
N LEU A 80 -11.54 -19.53 14.28
CA LEU A 80 -11.56 -18.12 14.71
C LEU A 80 -11.74 -17.98 16.23
N ALA A 81 -12.69 -18.71 16.81
CA ALA A 81 -12.96 -18.66 18.25
C ALA A 81 -11.75 -19.12 19.07
N GLU A 82 -11.00 -20.12 18.59
CA GLU A 82 -9.76 -20.55 19.23
C GLU A 82 -8.67 -19.47 19.16
N LEU A 83 -8.47 -18.86 17.99
CA LEU A 83 -7.48 -17.80 17.80
C LEU A 83 -7.81 -16.55 18.63
N ALA A 84 -9.09 -16.22 18.78
CA ALA A 84 -9.53 -15.12 19.64
C ALA A 84 -9.22 -15.39 21.13
N ARG A 85 -9.35 -16.64 21.60
CA ARG A 85 -9.02 -17.00 22.99
C ARG A 85 -7.52 -17.05 23.28
N GLY A 86 -6.70 -17.38 22.28
CA GLY A 86 -5.25 -17.47 22.41
C GLY A 86 -4.50 -16.14 22.22
N THR A 87 -5.23 -15.02 22.15
CA THR A 87 -4.65 -13.70 21.87
C THR A 87 -3.93 -13.11 23.10
N ASP A 88 -2.79 -12.47 22.88
CA ASP A 88 -2.05 -11.72 23.91
C ASP A 88 -1.73 -10.33 23.34
N PRO A 89 -2.31 -9.24 23.89
CA PRO A 89 -2.06 -7.87 23.42
C PRO A 89 -0.59 -7.43 23.45
N ARG A 90 0.27 -8.14 24.20
CA ARG A 90 1.72 -7.87 24.25
C ARG A 90 2.48 -8.42 23.03
N ARG A 91 1.84 -9.26 22.21
CA ARG A 91 2.46 -9.78 20.99
C ARG A 91 2.46 -8.72 19.89
N VAL A 92 3.40 -8.89 18.97
CA VAL A 92 3.57 -8.04 17.78
C VAL A 92 2.30 -7.97 16.93
N SER A 93 1.54 -9.06 16.86
CA SER A 93 0.18 -9.10 16.31
C SER A 93 -0.76 -9.88 17.23
N HIS A 94 -1.99 -9.39 17.38
CA HIS A 94 -2.99 -9.99 18.25
C HIS A 94 -4.41 -9.74 17.72
N VAL A 95 -5.33 -10.66 18.02
CA VAL A 95 -6.76 -10.45 17.77
C VAL A 95 -7.28 -9.39 18.75
N VAL A 96 -7.95 -8.36 18.23
CA VAL A 96 -8.60 -7.32 19.01
C VAL A 96 -9.80 -7.94 19.77
N PRO A 97 -9.82 -7.87 21.12
CA PRO A 97 -10.93 -8.41 21.90
C PRO A 97 -12.28 -7.80 21.50
N GLY A 98 -13.31 -8.64 21.36
CA GLY A 98 -14.65 -8.19 20.99
C GLY A 98 -14.83 -7.77 19.53
N SER A 99 -13.82 -7.95 18.68
CA SER A 99 -13.88 -7.56 17.25
C SER A 99 -14.62 -8.53 16.33
N LEU A 100 -15.28 -9.57 16.87
CA LEU A 100 -16.02 -10.52 16.06
C LEU A 100 -17.21 -9.83 15.41
N SER A 101 -17.21 -9.82 14.08
CA SER A 101 -18.26 -9.20 13.27
C SER A 101 -18.53 -10.05 12.03
N ALA A 102 -19.52 -9.65 11.23
CA ALA A 102 -19.88 -10.29 9.98
C ALA A 102 -19.78 -9.31 8.81
N ALA A 103 -19.39 -9.82 7.65
CA ALA A 103 -19.44 -9.09 6.37
C ALA A 103 -20.30 -9.88 5.38
N PRO A 104 -21.03 -9.22 4.47
CA PRO A 104 -21.95 -9.90 3.55
C PRO A 104 -21.24 -10.79 2.53
N SER A 105 -19.94 -10.59 2.30
CA SER A 105 -19.08 -11.44 1.47
C SER A 105 -17.60 -11.19 1.76
N LEU A 106 -16.71 -12.05 1.25
CA LEU A 106 -15.27 -11.79 1.29
C LEU A 106 -14.88 -10.52 0.50
N ALA A 107 -15.60 -10.22 -0.59
CA ALA A 107 -15.38 -8.99 -1.35
C ALA A 107 -15.67 -7.75 -0.49
N ALA A 108 -16.78 -7.74 0.26
CA ALA A 108 -17.09 -6.64 1.16
C ALA A 108 -16.05 -6.47 2.28
N LEU A 109 -15.50 -7.58 2.80
CA LEU A 109 -14.41 -7.52 3.77
C LEU A 109 -13.12 -6.95 3.16
N ARG A 110 -12.82 -7.26 1.89
CA ARG A 110 -11.67 -6.68 1.18
C ARG A 110 -11.85 -5.18 0.96
N GLU A 111 -13.06 -4.71 0.63
CA GLU A 111 -13.35 -3.28 0.54
C GLU A 111 -13.21 -2.58 1.90
N LEU A 112 -13.70 -3.19 2.99
CA LEU A 112 -13.45 -2.69 4.35
C LEU A 112 -11.94 -2.61 4.63
N ALA A 113 -11.15 -3.58 4.18
CA ALA A 113 -9.70 -3.58 4.34
C ALA A 113 -8.98 -2.51 3.50
N ARG A 114 -9.62 -1.93 2.48
CA ARG A 114 -9.07 -0.81 1.72
C ARG A 114 -9.30 0.55 2.38
N VAL A 115 -10.17 0.62 3.39
CA VAL A 115 -10.46 1.88 4.09
C VAL A 115 -9.18 2.40 4.77
N VAL A 116 -8.79 3.61 4.38
CA VAL A 116 -7.68 4.37 4.96
C VAL A 116 -8.17 5.10 6.21
N THR A 117 -7.34 5.11 7.25
CA THR A 117 -7.62 5.81 8.51
C THR A 117 -6.63 6.95 8.74
N GLU A 118 -6.96 7.89 9.63
CA GLU A 118 -6.05 8.98 10.03
C GLU A 118 -4.75 8.48 10.66
N ALA A 119 -4.77 7.31 11.31
CA ALA A 119 -3.55 6.67 11.82
C ALA A 119 -2.64 6.21 10.68
N ASP A 120 -3.22 5.73 9.57
CA ASP A 120 -2.46 5.38 8.37
C ASP A 120 -1.81 6.61 7.74
N ASP A 121 -2.55 7.72 7.66
CA ASP A 121 -2.03 8.99 7.15
C ASP A 121 -0.89 9.53 8.00
N ARG A 122 -1.07 9.61 9.33
CA ARG A 122 0.00 10.05 10.25
C ARG A 122 1.26 9.20 10.11
N ARG A 123 1.12 7.90 9.95
CA ARG A 123 2.25 6.97 9.77
C ARG A 123 3.01 7.25 8.47
N LEU A 124 2.32 7.56 7.38
CA LEU A 124 2.96 7.96 6.12
C LEU A 124 3.65 9.32 6.24
N LEU A 125 3.00 10.30 6.85
CA LEU A 125 3.58 11.64 7.05
C LEU A 125 4.78 11.63 8.00
N ALA A 126 4.83 10.69 8.94
CA ALA A 126 5.98 10.48 9.81
C ALA A 126 7.23 9.95 9.07
N GLN A 127 7.09 9.50 7.82
CA GLN A 127 8.22 9.08 6.98
C GLN A 127 8.88 10.23 6.23
N LEU A 128 8.22 11.39 6.15
CA LEU A 128 8.75 12.56 5.47
C LEU A 128 9.91 13.14 6.27
N ASP A 129 11.05 13.35 5.60
CA ASP A 129 12.29 13.82 6.22
C ASP A 129 12.25 15.34 6.40
N ARG A 130 11.68 15.80 7.51
CA ARG A 130 11.51 17.23 7.82
C ARG A 130 12.83 17.96 8.05
N GLU A 131 13.89 17.24 8.37
CA GLU A 131 15.19 17.83 8.73
C GLU A 131 16.04 18.11 7.49
N ASN A 132 15.76 17.41 6.37
CA ASN A 132 16.49 17.55 5.12
C ASN A 132 15.98 18.71 4.25
N ALA A 133 16.16 19.95 4.73
CA ALA A 133 15.74 21.16 4.03
C ALA A 133 16.31 21.29 2.60
N ASP A 134 17.48 20.71 2.34
CA ASP A 134 18.11 20.69 1.02
C ASP A 134 17.35 19.80 0.03
N ALA A 135 16.89 18.61 0.45
CA ALA A 135 16.04 17.75 -0.38
C ALA A 135 14.69 18.42 -0.70
N TRP A 136 14.10 19.14 0.25
CA TRP A 136 12.87 19.90 0.01
C TRP A 136 13.06 21.06 -0.95
N ARG A 137 14.19 21.78 -0.86
CA ARG A 137 14.54 22.82 -1.82
C ARG A 137 14.75 22.23 -3.22
N GLU A 138 15.46 21.12 -3.32
CA GLU A 138 15.67 20.38 -4.57
C GLU A 138 14.35 19.95 -5.21
N LEU A 139 13.41 19.41 -4.42
CA LEU A 139 12.08 19.04 -4.91
C LEU A 139 11.33 20.23 -5.50
N ARG A 140 11.30 21.37 -4.80
CA ARG A 140 10.65 22.61 -5.27
C ARG A 140 11.30 23.15 -6.55
N GLU A 141 12.62 23.21 -6.59
CA GLU A 141 13.34 23.71 -7.76
C GLU A 141 13.19 22.79 -8.98
N ALA A 142 13.20 21.46 -8.76
CA ALA A 142 12.99 20.50 -9.82
C ALA A 142 11.57 20.62 -10.41
N LEU A 143 10.55 20.82 -9.57
CA LEU A 143 9.17 21.05 -10.00
C LEU A 143 9.06 22.35 -10.82
N ALA A 144 9.60 23.45 -10.30
CA ALA A 144 9.55 24.76 -10.96
C ALA A 144 10.27 24.79 -12.32
N ALA A 145 11.26 23.90 -12.51
CA ALA A 145 12.02 23.82 -13.75
C ALA A 145 11.34 22.98 -14.86
N LEU A 146 10.25 22.26 -14.56
CA LEU A 146 9.55 21.43 -15.54
C LEU A 146 8.74 22.26 -16.54
N THR A 147 8.91 21.95 -17.81
CA THR A 147 8.11 22.49 -18.91
C THR A 147 7.07 21.49 -19.40
N ASP A 148 6.12 21.93 -20.21
CA ASP A 148 5.13 21.03 -20.84
C ASP A 148 5.78 19.95 -21.74
N GLU A 149 6.94 20.26 -22.36
CA GLU A 149 7.70 19.27 -23.13
C GLU A 149 8.27 18.16 -22.22
N ASP A 150 8.67 18.49 -21.00
CA ASP A 150 9.17 17.49 -20.04
C ASP A 150 8.05 16.54 -19.59
N ARG A 151 6.80 17.05 -19.52
CA ARG A 151 5.60 16.27 -19.16
C ARG A 151 5.08 15.43 -20.33
N ALA A 152 5.33 15.86 -21.57
CA ALA A 152 4.98 15.17 -22.80
C ALA A 152 5.97 14.04 -23.15
N VAL A 153 6.12 13.06 -22.24
CA VAL A 153 7.11 11.98 -22.36
C VAL A 153 6.96 11.22 -23.68
N ARG A 154 8.05 11.22 -24.45
CA ARG A 154 8.18 10.48 -25.70
C ARG A 154 8.57 9.04 -25.41
N TRP A 155 8.26 8.15 -26.35
CA TRP A 155 8.62 6.73 -26.27
C TRP A 155 9.69 6.41 -27.31
N SER A 156 10.63 5.54 -26.95
CA SER A 156 11.62 5.05 -27.89
C SER A 156 10.94 4.24 -29.00
N GLU A 157 11.55 4.20 -30.18
CA GLU A 157 11.14 3.24 -31.19
C GLU A 157 11.38 1.81 -30.66
N GLY A 158 10.34 0.98 -30.74
CA GLY A 158 10.41 -0.45 -30.50
C GLY A 158 10.42 -1.23 -31.81
N GLY A 159 10.71 -2.52 -31.75
CA GLY A 159 10.63 -3.41 -32.91
C GLY A 159 11.83 -4.35 -33.06
N GLN A 160 11.74 -5.18 -34.11
CA GLN A 160 12.80 -6.12 -34.47
C GLN A 160 14.03 -5.38 -35.01
N GLN A 161 15.19 -5.69 -34.44
CA GLN A 161 16.48 -5.16 -34.82
C GLN A 161 17.05 -5.95 -36.01
N PRO A 162 18.05 -5.41 -36.74
CA PRO A 162 18.67 -6.08 -37.89
C PRO A 162 19.30 -7.45 -37.58
N ASP A 163 19.66 -7.69 -36.32
CA ASP A 163 20.20 -8.98 -35.83
C ASP A 163 19.11 -9.98 -35.41
N GLY A 164 17.84 -9.64 -35.60
CA GLY A 164 16.68 -10.45 -35.25
C GLY A 164 16.21 -10.32 -33.81
N THR A 165 16.94 -9.60 -32.94
CA THR A 165 16.50 -9.34 -31.56
C THR A 165 15.32 -8.35 -31.52
N TRP A 166 14.51 -8.39 -30.47
CA TRP A 166 13.41 -7.44 -30.29
C TRP A 166 13.78 -6.41 -29.22
N ARG A 167 13.71 -5.12 -29.58
CA ARG A 167 13.81 -4.03 -28.62
C ARG A 167 12.39 -3.59 -28.24
N MET A 168 12.09 -3.64 -26.95
CA MET A 168 10.83 -3.10 -26.43
C MET A 168 10.90 -1.58 -26.38
N SER A 169 9.78 -0.93 -26.70
CA SER A 169 9.63 0.53 -26.54
C SER A 169 9.63 0.88 -25.06
N HIS A 170 10.34 1.94 -24.68
CA HIS A 170 10.43 2.45 -23.31
C HIS A 170 10.32 3.98 -23.29
N PRO A 171 9.86 4.58 -22.18
CA PRO A 171 9.74 6.02 -22.08
C PRO A 171 11.12 6.71 -22.04
N LEU A 172 11.20 7.86 -22.69
CA LEU A 172 12.38 8.72 -22.73
C LEU A 172 12.14 9.92 -21.81
N HIS A 173 12.48 9.74 -20.53
CA HIS A 173 12.34 10.78 -19.52
C HIS A 173 13.43 11.84 -19.66
N SER A 174 13.06 13.13 -19.64
CA SER A 174 14.04 14.22 -19.65
C SER A 174 14.83 14.27 -18.33
N GLU A 175 16.02 14.87 -18.35
CA GLU A 175 16.81 15.04 -17.11
C GLU A 175 16.08 15.86 -16.05
N ARG A 176 15.25 16.84 -16.45
CA ARG A 176 14.44 17.63 -15.50
C ARG A 176 13.35 16.78 -14.86
N LEU A 177 12.64 15.97 -15.64
CA LEU A 177 11.66 15.04 -15.12
C LEU A 177 12.29 14.02 -14.17
N GLN A 178 13.44 13.46 -14.54
CA GLN A 178 14.16 12.54 -13.68
C GLN A 178 14.68 13.21 -12.41
N ARG A 179 15.11 14.48 -12.46
CA ARG A 179 15.50 15.26 -11.28
C ARG A 179 14.34 15.34 -10.28
N LEU A 180 13.13 15.67 -10.72
CA LEU A 180 11.94 15.69 -9.86
C LEU A 180 11.67 14.31 -9.25
N VAL A 181 11.65 13.26 -10.06
CA VAL A 181 11.40 11.88 -9.61
C VAL A 181 12.43 11.42 -8.57
N ARG A 182 13.71 11.77 -8.75
CA ARG A 182 14.80 11.44 -7.81
C ARG A 182 14.70 12.21 -6.49
N ALA A 183 14.09 13.39 -6.49
CA ALA A 183 13.88 14.16 -5.27
C ALA A 183 12.80 13.55 -4.34
N LEU A 184 11.81 12.83 -4.89
CA LEU A 184 10.72 12.23 -4.10
C LEU A 184 11.20 11.24 -3.02
N PRO A 185 12.10 10.27 -3.31
CA PRO A 185 12.71 9.45 -2.25
C PRO A 185 13.53 10.25 -1.24
N ALA A 186 14.21 11.33 -1.68
CA ALA A 186 15.09 12.11 -0.82
C ALA A 186 14.35 12.87 0.28
N VAL A 187 13.08 13.24 0.05
CA VAL A 187 12.19 13.82 1.08
C VAL A 187 11.40 12.77 1.87
N GLY A 188 11.65 11.48 1.64
CA GLY A 188 10.94 10.38 2.32
C GLY A 188 9.58 10.02 1.73
N ALA A 189 9.16 10.61 0.60
CA ALA A 189 7.85 10.37 -0.01
C ALA A 189 7.71 9.01 -0.70
N VAL A 190 8.82 8.27 -0.90
CA VAL A 190 8.82 6.91 -1.42
C VAL A 190 9.17 5.94 -0.29
N THR A 191 8.14 5.41 0.37
CA THR A 191 8.27 4.71 1.66
C THR A 191 7.92 3.22 1.58
N PRO A 192 8.59 2.34 2.36
CA PRO A 192 8.12 0.97 2.56
C PRO A 192 6.84 0.89 3.41
N ALA A 193 6.44 1.97 4.09
CA ALA A 193 5.25 2.01 4.94
C ALA A 193 3.92 1.86 4.16
N TYR A 194 3.94 1.90 2.83
CA TYR A 194 2.77 1.71 1.99
C TYR A 194 2.89 0.48 1.10
N LEU A 195 1.93 -0.43 1.17
CA LEU A 195 1.82 -1.58 0.28
C LEU A 195 1.20 -1.15 -1.06
N TRP A 196 2.05 -0.62 -1.93
CA TRP A 196 1.63 -0.03 -3.21
C TRP A 196 1.15 -1.05 -4.26
N GLN A 197 1.59 -2.32 -4.20
CA GLN A 197 1.26 -3.31 -5.24
C GLN A 197 -0.22 -3.67 -5.29
N ASP A 198 -0.91 -3.61 -4.14
CA ASP A 198 -2.31 -4.00 -4.01
C ASP A 198 -3.27 -2.78 -3.97
N ASN A 199 -2.73 -1.58 -4.13
CA ASN A 199 -3.49 -0.33 -4.11
C ASN A 199 -3.21 0.50 -5.36
N PRO A 200 -4.24 0.88 -6.13
CA PRO A 200 -4.04 1.86 -7.18
C PRO A 200 -3.52 3.19 -6.58
N PRO A 201 -2.72 3.96 -7.32
CA PRO A 201 -2.41 5.32 -6.92
C PRO A 201 -3.73 6.11 -6.74
N PRO A 202 -3.81 7.02 -5.76
CA PRO A 202 -4.99 7.86 -5.59
C PRO A 202 -5.24 8.66 -6.87
N ALA A 203 -6.51 8.80 -7.24
CA ALA A 203 -6.89 9.65 -8.35
C ALA A 203 -6.62 11.11 -7.99
N VAL A 204 -6.13 11.90 -8.96
CA VAL A 204 -6.01 13.35 -8.78
C VAL A 204 -7.43 13.93 -8.63
N PRO A 205 -7.74 14.62 -7.53
CA PRO A 205 -9.04 15.25 -7.36
C PRO A 205 -9.25 16.36 -8.40
N ALA A 206 -10.50 16.77 -8.60
CA ALA A 206 -10.84 17.75 -9.64
C ALA A 206 -10.22 19.15 -9.40
N ASP A 207 -9.86 19.46 -8.15
CA ASP A 207 -9.14 20.68 -7.76
C ASP A 207 -7.61 20.57 -7.96
N GLY A 208 -7.13 19.42 -8.41
CA GLY A 208 -5.71 19.14 -8.69
C GLY A 208 -4.85 18.91 -7.45
N ARG A 209 -5.39 18.96 -6.22
CA ARG A 209 -4.57 18.89 -4.99
C ARG A 209 -4.81 17.59 -4.24
N LEU A 210 -3.73 16.92 -3.89
CA LEU A 210 -3.78 15.73 -3.05
C LEU A 210 -3.66 16.12 -1.58
N GLY A 211 -4.29 15.35 -0.70
CA GLY A 211 -3.87 15.32 0.70
C GLY A 211 -2.40 14.88 0.78
N PRO A 212 -1.60 15.35 1.76
CA PRO A 212 -0.17 15.05 1.81
C PRO A 212 0.12 13.55 1.97
N ALA A 213 -0.74 12.81 2.68
CA ALA A 213 -0.61 11.36 2.77
C ALA A 213 -0.91 10.65 1.44
N ASP A 214 -1.89 11.14 0.68
CA ASP A 214 -2.18 10.63 -0.67
C ASP A 214 -1.06 10.97 -1.66
N ALA A 215 -0.41 12.12 -1.50
CA ALA A 215 0.80 12.44 -2.25
C ALA A 215 1.93 11.44 -1.98
N VAL A 216 2.13 11.01 -0.72
CA VAL A 216 3.08 9.93 -0.37
C VAL A 216 2.68 8.59 -0.99
N ARG A 217 1.40 8.22 -0.97
CA ARG A 217 0.89 6.99 -1.62
C ARG A 217 1.14 7.00 -3.11
N ALA A 218 0.80 8.10 -3.78
CA ALA A 218 1.02 8.29 -5.20
C ALA A 218 2.50 8.29 -5.57
N ALA A 219 3.34 9.04 -4.85
CA ALA A 219 4.80 9.04 -5.05
C ALA A 219 5.37 7.62 -4.94
N THR A 220 4.99 6.88 -3.89
CA THR A 220 5.44 5.50 -3.69
C THR A 220 5.00 4.59 -4.82
N ALA A 221 3.73 4.65 -5.25
CA ALA A 221 3.19 3.83 -6.33
C ALA A 221 3.83 4.16 -7.69
N VAL A 222 4.02 5.44 -8.02
CA VAL A 222 4.60 5.88 -9.30
C VAL A 222 6.06 5.49 -9.40
N VAL A 223 6.88 5.84 -8.40
CA VAL A 223 8.33 5.62 -8.45
C VAL A 223 8.68 4.15 -8.38
N ARG A 224 7.97 3.36 -7.56
CA ARG A 224 8.20 1.92 -7.48
C ARG A 224 7.59 1.18 -8.66
N GLY A 225 6.42 1.61 -9.14
CA GLY A 225 5.72 1.01 -10.28
C GLY A 225 6.54 1.02 -11.57
N GLU A 226 7.32 2.08 -11.82
CA GLU A 226 8.21 2.16 -12.99
C GLU A 226 9.19 0.98 -13.07
N ARG A 227 9.60 0.39 -11.94
CA ARG A 227 10.52 -0.77 -11.92
C ARG A 227 9.88 -2.06 -12.44
N PHE A 228 8.54 -2.10 -12.49
CA PHE A 228 7.77 -3.28 -12.87
C PHE A 228 7.03 -3.07 -14.20
N SER A 229 6.67 -1.83 -14.53
CA SER A 229 6.03 -1.47 -15.78
C SER A 229 6.60 -0.15 -16.28
N ASP A 230 7.25 -0.19 -17.44
CA ASP A 230 7.69 0.99 -18.17
C ASP A 230 6.49 1.93 -18.41
N GLY A 231 6.69 3.22 -18.19
CA GLY A 231 5.70 4.26 -18.49
C GLY A 231 4.77 4.64 -17.35
N THR A 232 4.97 4.11 -16.14
CA THR A 232 4.24 4.56 -14.95
C THR A 232 4.48 6.03 -14.66
N ILE A 233 5.74 6.47 -14.70
CA ILE A 233 6.15 7.88 -14.58
C ILE A 233 5.60 8.70 -15.74
N ALA A 234 5.67 8.17 -16.97
CA ALA A 234 5.19 8.87 -18.16
C ALA A 234 3.68 9.14 -18.08
N GLN A 235 2.91 8.18 -17.55
CA GLN A 235 1.48 8.33 -17.34
C GLN A 235 1.17 9.32 -16.20
N ALA A 236 1.93 9.28 -15.11
CA ALA A 236 1.77 10.22 -14.00
C ALA A 236 2.09 11.67 -14.41
N ALA A 237 3.13 11.88 -15.23
CA ALA A 237 3.45 13.19 -15.79
C ALA A 237 2.34 13.69 -16.74
N ARG A 238 1.85 12.84 -17.64
CA ARG A 238 0.78 13.19 -18.59
C ARG A 238 -0.54 13.56 -17.91
N SER A 239 -0.89 12.87 -16.82
CA SER A 239 -2.14 13.07 -16.10
C SER A 239 -2.09 14.22 -15.08
N GLY A 240 -0.93 14.85 -14.89
CA GLY A 240 -0.73 15.87 -13.85
C GLY A 240 -0.61 15.30 -12.43
N LEU A 241 -0.64 13.97 -12.26
CA LEU A 241 -0.47 13.33 -10.97
C LEU A 241 0.90 13.64 -10.36
N LEU A 242 1.96 13.67 -11.17
CA LEU A 242 3.31 13.93 -10.66
C LEU A 242 3.44 15.37 -10.13
N ASP A 243 2.86 16.34 -10.83
CA ASP A 243 2.77 17.73 -10.39
C ASP A 243 1.97 17.85 -9.09
N ALA A 244 0.75 17.27 -9.05
CA ALA A 244 -0.09 17.27 -7.86
C ALA A 244 0.61 16.67 -6.63
N VAL A 245 1.39 15.60 -6.81
CA VAL A 245 2.23 15.00 -5.77
C VAL A 245 3.27 16.00 -5.26
N ALA A 246 4.07 16.56 -6.15
CA ALA A 246 5.16 17.45 -5.77
C ALA A 246 4.65 18.74 -5.12
N GLU A 247 3.60 19.36 -5.67
CA GLU A 247 2.96 20.56 -5.12
C GLU A 247 2.39 20.32 -3.72
N SER A 248 1.68 19.19 -3.53
CA SER A 248 1.05 18.87 -2.25
C SER A 248 2.09 18.61 -1.16
N LEU A 249 3.20 17.94 -1.50
CA LEU A 249 4.31 17.71 -0.58
C LEU A 249 5.02 19.02 -0.21
N CYS A 250 5.29 19.90 -1.19
CA CYS A 250 5.94 21.19 -0.93
C CYS A 250 5.07 22.10 -0.05
N ALA A 251 3.77 22.19 -0.34
CA ALA A 251 2.83 22.96 0.47
C ALA A 251 2.71 22.44 1.91
N TRP A 252 2.71 21.11 2.09
CA TRP A 252 2.74 20.50 3.43
C TRP A 252 4.00 20.88 4.20
N TYR A 253 5.17 20.81 3.56
CA TYR A 253 6.44 21.16 4.21
C TYR A 253 6.48 22.62 4.63
N GLU A 254 5.99 23.54 3.78
CA GLU A 254 5.88 24.96 4.10
C GLU A 254 4.96 25.20 5.30
N ALA A 255 3.76 24.60 5.31
CA ALA A 255 2.81 24.73 6.42
C ALA A 255 3.39 24.24 7.77
N VAL A 256 4.16 23.16 7.75
CA VAL A 256 4.83 22.61 8.94
C VAL A 256 6.01 23.48 9.37
N ALA A 257 6.79 24.02 8.41
CA ALA A 257 7.93 24.89 8.70
C ALA A 257 7.49 26.26 9.28
N ASP A 258 6.34 26.77 8.84
CA ASP A 258 5.75 28.02 9.33
C ASP A 258 5.02 27.86 10.69
N GLY A 259 5.08 26.67 11.31
CA GLY A 259 4.53 26.41 12.64
C GLY A 259 3.00 26.35 12.69
N SER A 260 2.33 26.09 11.56
CA SER A 260 0.86 26.19 11.44
C SER A 260 0.10 24.87 11.65
N GLN A 261 0.61 23.95 12.47
CA GLN A 261 -0.22 22.89 13.07
C GLN A 261 0.13 22.68 14.54
N ASP A 262 -0.70 23.27 15.40
CA ASP A 262 -1.00 22.74 16.73
C ASP A 262 -1.55 21.31 16.57
N ASP A 263 -0.93 20.38 17.29
CA ASP A 263 -1.30 18.97 17.43
C ASP A 263 -2.52 18.87 18.37
N PRO A 264 -3.66 18.26 17.99
CA PRO A 264 -4.67 17.82 18.94
C PRO A 264 -4.27 16.52 19.66
#